data_AF-A0A6G0VYB6-F1
#
_entry.id   AF-A0A6G0VYB6-F1
#
_cell.length_a   1.000
_cell.length_b   1.000
_cell.length_c   1.000
_cell.angle_alpha   90.00
_cell.angle_beta   90.00
_cell.angle_gamma   90.00
#
_symmetry.space_group_name_H-M   'P 1'
#
loop_
_entity.id
_entity.type
_entity.pdbx_description
1 polymer ?
#
loop_
_entity_poly.entity_id
_entity_poly.type
_entity_poly.pdbx_seq_one_letter_code
_entity_poly.pdbx_strand_id
1 'polypeptide(L)'
;MTRLQPTPGSNHATKRSLFVPPDLNKATHVFLRVDAVQPPLKPRYEGPYAVLQRHEKNFKIQRNNNTVLVSVDRLKPAFVLREDPTTTDHTYSTHAEVEKQPEKRVRFSFPPRGE
;
A
#
# COMPACT_ATOMS: atom_id res chain seq x y z
N MET A 1 -44.14 21.95 31.40
CA MET A 1 -43.36 21.20 30.41
C MET A 1 -41.88 21.37 30.74
N THR A 2 -41.20 20.32 31.19
CA THR A 2 -39.79 20.38 31.61
C THR A 2 -38.86 20.31 30.40
N ARG A 3 -37.90 21.23 30.34
CA ARG A 3 -36.94 21.38 29.24
C ARG A 3 -35.80 20.38 29.39
N LEU A 4 -35.91 19.25 28.69
CA LEU A 4 -34.82 18.27 28.59
C LEU A 4 -33.66 18.89 27.78
N GLN A 5 -32.44 18.79 28.29
CA GLN A 5 -31.22 19.22 27.60
C GLN A 5 -30.26 18.03 27.49
N PRO A 6 -29.58 17.86 26.35
CA PRO A 6 -28.61 16.79 26.16
C PRO A 6 -27.38 17.03 27.04
N THR A 7 -26.87 15.96 27.63
CA THR A 7 -25.62 15.98 28.40
C THR A 7 -24.43 16.02 27.43
N PRO A 8 -23.40 16.85 27.67
CA PRO A 8 -22.22 16.89 26.81
C PRO A 8 -21.54 15.51 26.78
N GLY A 9 -21.41 14.93 25.58
CA GLY A 9 -20.70 13.66 25.38
C GLY A 9 -19.18 13.82 25.40
N SER A 10 -18.46 12.72 25.63
CA SER A 10 -16.99 12.69 25.56
C SER A 10 -16.50 12.94 24.14
N ASN A 11 -15.78 14.05 23.93
CA ASN A 11 -15.18 14.40 22.64
C ASN A 11 -13.75 13.85 22.55
N HIS A 12 -13.62 12.65 21.99
CA HIS A 12 -12.33 12.00 21.71
C HIS A 12 -11.54 12.63 20.54
N ALA A 13 -12.07 13.66 19.88
CA ALA A 13 -11.48 14.26 18.68
C ALA A 13 -10.57 15.47 18.96
N THR A 14 -10.50 15.96 20.21
CA THR A 14 -9.78 17.21 20.56
C THR A 14 -8.26 17.11 20.42
N LYS A 15 -7.68 15.90 20.39
CA LYS A 15 -6.25 15.66 20.17
C LYS A 15 -6.00 14.59 19.11
N ARG A 16 -6.53 14.79 17.89
CA ARG A 16 -6.21 13.88 16.79
C ARG A 16 -4.81 14.18 16.24
N SER A 17 -3.79 13.51 16.77
CA SER A 17 -2.49 13.42 16.11
C SER A 17 -2.67 12.62 14.83
N LEU A 18 -2.32 13.21 13.67
CA LEU A 18 -2.37 12.51 12.40
C LEU A 18 -1.17 11.58 12.32
N PHE A 19 -1.42 10.27 12.27
CA PHE A 19 -0.36 9.30 12.08
C PHE A 19 0.12 9.36 10.62
N VAL A 20 1.34 9.86 10.43
CA VAL A 20 2.02 9.86 9.14
C VAL A 20 3.14 8.82 9.18
N PRO A 21 3.18 7.87 8.23
CA PRO A 21 4.28 6.91 8.15
C PRO A 21 5.63 7.64 8.04
N PRO A 22 6.61 7.34 8.91
CA PRO A 22 7.89 8.05 8.92
C PRO A 22 8.68 7.87 7.62
N ASP A 23 8.48 6.73 6.94
CA ASP A 23 9.16 6.40 5.69
C ASP A 23 8.73 7.30 4.53
N LEU A 24 7.55 7.91 4.60
CA LEU A 24 7.02 8.79 3.56
C LEU A 24 7.86 10.08 3.41
N ASN A 25 8.50 10.52 4.50
CA ASN A 25 9.42 11.64 4.49
C ASN A 25 10.76 11.31 3.80
N LYS A 26 11.17 10.03 3.82
CA LYS A 26 12.43 9.54 3.24
C LYS A 26 12.25 8.96 1.83
N ALA A 27 11.05 8.53 1.48
CA ALA A 27 10.74 7.82 0.24
C ALA A 27 11.00 8.69 -0.99
N THR A 28 11.75 8.16 -1.97
CA THR A 28 11.98 8.82 -3.26
C THR A 28 10.78 8.66 -4.20
N HIS A 29 10.12 7.51 -4.13
CA HIS A 29 8.94 7.18 -4.90
C HIS A 29 7.77 6.83 -3.98
N VAL A 30 6.55 7.11 -4.43
CA VAL A 30 5.32 6.84 -3.69
C VAL A 30 4.26 6.24 -4.61
N PHE A 31 3.47 5.33 -4.06
CA PHE A 31 2.26 4.81 -4.67
C PHE A 31 1.07 5.72 -4.34
N LEU A 32 0.27 6.05 -5.35
CA LEU A 32 -0.91 6.90 -5.21
C LEU A 32 -2.19 6.06 -5.19
N ARG A 33 -3.03 6.24 -4.17
CA ARG A 33 -4.36 5.62 -4.13
C ARG A 33 -5.32 6.32 -5.09
N VAL A 34 -6.04 5.54 -5.89
CA VAL A 34 -7.11 6.02 -6.76
C VAL A 34 -8.45 5.80 -6.05
N ASP A 35 -9.09 6.89 -5.62
CA ASP A 35 -10.36 6.85 -4.89
C ASP A 35 -11.60 6.75 -5.82
N ALA A 36 -11.40 6.61 -7.12
CA ALA A 36 -12.48 6.40 -8.08
C ALA A 36 -13.00 4.96 -8.03
N VAL A 37 -14.27 4.76 -8.38
CA VAL A 37 -14.83 3.42 -8.58
C VAL A 37 -14.07 2.74 -9.72
N GLN A 38 -13.43 1.62 -9.43
CA GLN A 38 -12.64 0.87 -10.39
C GLN A 38 -13.31 -0.47 -10.73
N PRO A 39 -13.08 -1.00 -11.96
CA PRO A 39 -13.50 -2.34 -12.31
C PRO A 39 -12.84 -3.39 -11.39
N PRO A 40 -13.45 -4.58 -11.28
CA PRO A 40 -12.87 -5.66 -10.49
C PRO A 40 -11.46 -6.02 -10.98
N LEU A 41 -10.61 -6.45 -10.03
CA LEU A 41 -9.21 -6.86 -10.26
C LEU A 41 -8.23 -5.75 -10.68
N LYS A 42 -8.63 -4.47 -10.66
CA LYS A 42 -7.70 -3.34 -10.86
C LYS A 42 -7.04 -2.95 -9.53
N PRO A 43 -5.72 -2.68 -9.49
CA PRO A 43 -5.05 -2.26 -8.26
C PRO A 43 -5.53 -0.87 -7.81
N ARG A 44 -5.82 -0.74 -6.50
CA ARG A 44 -6.23 0.54 -5.89
C ARG A 44 -5.14 1.60 -5.86
N TYR A 45 -3.88 1.19 -6.04
CA TYR A 45 -2.74 2.07 -6.05
C TYR A 45 -2.08 2.05 -7.42
N GLU A 46 -1.77 3.22 -7.94
CA GLU A 46 -1.04 3.40 -9.19
C GLU A 46 0.39 3.80 -8.90
N GLY A 47 1.31 3.20 -9.66
CA GLY A 47 2.67 3.66 -9.99
C GLY A 47 3.63 4.00 -8.84
N PRO A 48 4.92 3.70 -8.96
CA PRO A 48 5.92 4.45 -8.19
C PRO A 48 6.08 5.83 -8.83
N TYR A 49 5.47 6.86 -8.26
CA TYR A 49 5.62 8.24 -8.71
C TYR A 49 6.77 8.93 -7.98
N ALA A 50 7.60 9.66 -8.73
CA ALA A 50 8.68 10.46 -8.16
C ALA A 50 8.11 11.62 -7.33
N VAL A 51 8.62 11.77 -6.10
CA VAL A 51 8.27 12.89 -5.22
C VAL A 51 9.16 14.08 -5.57
N LEU A 52 8.56 15.19 -5.99
CA LEU A 52 9.26 16.42 -6.33
C LEU A 52 9.40 17.36 -5.14
N GLN A 53 8.34 17.49 -4.32
CA GLN A 53 8.33 18.37 -3.16
C GLN A 53 7.47 17.75 -2.04
N ARG A 54 7.90 17.95 -0.79
CA ARG A 54 7.22 17.45 0.41
C ARG A 54 6.71 18.61 1.26
N HIS A 55 5.47 18.53 1.70
CA HIS A 55 4.88 19.40 2.72
C HIS A 55 4.26 18.54 3.82
N GLU A 56 3.88 19.16 4.94
CA GLU A 56 3.33 18.45 6.10
C GLU A 56 2.08 17.61 5.79
N LYS A 57 1.18 18.14 4.95
CA LYS A 57 -0.09 17.50 4.61
C LYS A 57 -0.22 17.06 3.15
N ASN A 58 0.65 17.58 2.28
CA ASN A 58 0.55 17.40 0.84
C ASN A 58 1.92 17.13 0.22
N PHE A 59 1.96 16.30 -0.81
CA PHE A 59 3.15 15.97 -1.57
C PHE A 59 2.90 16.32 -3.04
N LYS A 60 3.92 16.90 -3.65
CA LYS A 60 3.93 17.20 -5.08
C LYS A 60 4.63 16.04 -5.79
N ILE A 61 3.88 15.29 -6.59
CA ILE A 61 4.37 14.12 -7.31
C ILE A 61 4.35 14.35 -8.81
N GLN A 62 5.29 13.73 -9.52
CA GLN A 62 5.29 13.70 -10.98
C GLN A 62 4.41 12.54 -11.46
N ARG A 63 3.26 12.85 -12.04
CA ARG A 63 2.33 11.87 -12.62
C ARG A 63 2.29 12.09 -14.14
N ASN A 64 2.90 11.17 -14.88
CA ASN A 64 3.11 11.30 -16.32
C ASN A 64 3.84 12.62 -16.63
N ASN A 65 3.32 13.44 -17.55
CA ASN A 65 3.91 14.73 -17.90
C ASN A 65 3.41 15.89 -17.02
N ASN A 66 2.55 15.61 -16.04
CA ASN A 66 1.95 16.63 -15.18
C ASN A 66 2.45 16.47 -13.74
N THR A 67 2.43 17.59 -13.02
CA THR A 67 2.73 17.60 -11.59
C THR A 67 1.44 17.74 -10.80
N VAL A 68 1.21 16.85 -9.83
CA VAL A 68 -0.04 16.81 -9.06
C VAL A 68 0.27 16.95 -7.57
N LEU A 69 -0.57 17.73 -6.87
CA LEU A 69 -0.53 17.84 -5.43
C LEU A 69 -1.50 16.82 -4.80
N VAL A 70 -1.00 16.01 -3.87
CA VAL A 70 -1.74 14.91 -3.26
C VAL A 70 -1.61 14.97 -1.74
N SER A 71 -2.70 14.76 -1.00
CA SER A 71 -2.67 14.59 0.45
C SER A 71 -1.93 13.31 0.90
N VAL A 72 -1.32 13.36 2.08
CA VAL A 72 -0.58 12.22 2.67
C VAL A 72 -1.42 10.96 2.79
N ASP A 73 -2.72 11.09 3.09
CA ASP A 73 -3.63 9.96 3.35
C ASP A 73 -3.81 9.00 2.16
N ARG A 74 -3.45 9.46 0.95
CA ARG A 74 -3.57 8.69 -0.29
C ARG A 74 -2.24 8.14 -0.76
N LEU A 75 -1.17 8.35 -0.01
CA LEU A 75 0.18 7.96 -0.39
C LEU A 75 0.64 6.76 0.43
N LYS A 76 1.38 5.89 -0.24
CA LYS A 76 2.13 4.81 0.38
C LYS A 76 3.58 4.89 -0.11
N PRO A 77 4.60 4.75 0.74
CA PRO A 77 5.98 4.72 0.28
C PRO A 77 6.19 3.56 -0.71
N ALA A 78 6.91 3.82 -1.80
CA ALA A 78 7.31 2.81 -2.75
C ALA A 78 8.78 2.43 -2.50
N PHE A 79 8.99 1.16 -2.13
CA PHE A 79 10.33 0.60 -1.98
C PHE A 79 10.77 0.06 -3.34
N VAL A 80 11.58 0.84 -4.04
CA VAL A 80 12.22 0.43 -5.29
C VAL A 80 13.64 0.01 -4.98
N LEU A 81 14.05 -1.16 -5.46
CA LEU A 81 15.44 -1.60 -5.40
C LEU A 81 16.27 -0.61 -6.21
N ARG A 82 17.30 -0.03 -5.59
CA ARG A 82 18.31 0.72 -6.33
C ARG A 82 19.23 -0.30 -6.97
N GLU A 83 19.26 -0.35 -8.29
CA GLU A 83 20.27 -1.09 -9.04
C GLU A 83 21.58 -0.30 -9.01
N ASP A 84 22.19 -0.18 -7.83
CA ASP A 84 23.60 0.18 -7.75
C ASP A 84 24.40 -1.11 -8.07
N PRO A 85 25.33 -1.14 -9.05
CA PRO A 85 26.02 -2.35 -9.49
C PRO A 85 27.06 -2.89 -8.50
N THR A 86 26.97 -2.55 -7.21
CA THR A 86 27.89 -3.01 -6.18
C THR A 86 27.15 -3.31 -4.89
N THR A 87 27.21 -4.59 -4.51
CA THR A 87 26.67 -5.16 -3.26
C THR A 87 25.18 -5.48 -3.32
N THR A 88 24.88 -6.28 -4.32
CA THR A 88 23.92 -7.37 -4.29
C THR A 88 24.09 -8.24 -3.03
N ASP A 89 23.56 -7.82 -1.88
CA ASP A 89 23.36 -8.70 -0.70
C ASP A 89 22.18 -9.65 -0.97
N HIS A 90 22.31 -10.46 -2.01
CA HIS A 90 21.40 -11.56 -2.29
C HIS A 90 21.82 -12.81 -1.50
N THR A 91 21.91 -12.71 -0.18
CA THR A 91 22.08 -13.90 0.68
C THR A 91 20.87 -14.84 0.64
N TYR A 92 19.73 -14.39 0.10
CA TYR A 92 18.54 -15.22 -0.12
C TYR A 92 18.41 -15.77 -1.55
N SER A 93 19.16 -15.27 -2.54
CA SER A 93 19.04 -15.74 -3.93
C SER A 93 20.05 -16.83 -4.30
N THR A 94 21.09 -17.05 -3.50
CA THR A 94 22.17 -18.02 -3.78
C THR A 94 21.93 -19.42 -3.21
N HIS A 95 20.84 -19.66 -2.46
CA HIS A 95 20.44 -21.01 -2.04
C HIS A 95 18.95 -21.26 -2.31
N ALA A 96 18.55 -21.15 -3.57
CA ALA A 96 17.31 -21.73 -4.05
C ALA A 96 17.56 -22.44 -5.39
N GLU A 97 18.55 -23.33 -5.41
CA GLU A 97 18.43 -24.51 -6.23
C GLU A 97 17.29 -25.33 -5.63
N VAL A 98 16.07 -25.05 -6.07
CA VAL A 98 14.91 -25.90 -5.80
C VAL A 98 15.19 -27.20 -6.53
N GLU A 99 15.79 -28.16 -5.83
CA GLU A 99 15.75 -29.56 -6.21
C GLU A 99 14.27 -29.89 -6.45
N LYS A 100 13.88 -30.05 -7.71
CA LYS A 100 12.52 -30.40 -8.10
C LYS A 100 12.20 -31.76 -7.48
N GLN A 101 11.49 -31.77 -6.37
CA GLN A 101 10.88 -32.99 -5.86
C GLN A 101 9.88 -33.50 -6.92
N PRO A 102 9.84 -34.81 -7.19
CA PRO A 102 8.94 -35.37 -8.20
C PRO A 102 7.49 -35.06 -7.81
N GLU A 103 6.72 -34.55 -8.78
CA GLU A 103 5.30 -34.20 -8.62
C GLU A 103 4.52 -35.40 -8.06
N LYS A 104 4.11 -35.31 -6.78
CA LYS A 104 3.14 -36.25 -6.21
C LYS A 104 1.76 -35.91 -6.75
N ARG A 105 1.39 -36.58 -7.84
CA ARG A 105 0.04 -36.53 -8.41
C ARG A 105 -0.97 -37.15 -7.45
N VAL A 106 -1.66 -36.32 -6.69
CA VAL A 106 -2.77 -36.75 -5.83
C VAL A 106 -4.01 -36.94 -6.70
N ARG A 107 -4.50 -38.18 -6.78
CA ARG A 107 -5.79 -38.48 -7.43
C ARG A 107 -6.90 -38.29 -6.40
N PHE A 108 -7.73 -37.29 -6.60
CA PHE A 108 -8.99 -37.17 -5.86
C PHE A 108 -9.98 -38.19 -6.44
N SER A 109 -10.36 -39.18 -5.64
CA SER A 109 -11.49 -40.06 -5.95
C SER A 109 -12.74 -39.48 -5.29
N PHE A 110 -13.68 -39.00 -6.10
CA PHE A 110 -15.01 -38.68 -5.62
C PHE A 110 -15.84 -39.97 -5.57
N PRO A 111 -16.51 -40.28 -4.44
CA PRO A 111 -17.43 -41.41 -4.41
C PRO A 111 -18.62 -41.13 -5.34
N PRO A 112 -19.14 -42.16 -6.04
CA PRO A 112 -20.31 -41.99 -6.88
C PRO A 112 -21.50 -41.55 -6.01
N ARG A 113 -22.23 -40.53 -6.46
CA ARG A 113 -23.53 -40.18 -5.88
C ARG A 113 -24.47 -41.35 -6.13
N GLY A 114 -24.94 -41.98 -5.05
CA GLY A 114 -26.06 -42.91 -5.13
C GLY A 114 -27.31 -42.21 -5.65
N GLU A 115 -28.10 -42.98 -6.38
CA GLU A 115 -29.45 -42.65 -6.87
C GLU A 115 -30.40 -42.19 -5.75
#